data_AF-A0A7C4IQT8-F1
#
_entry.id   AF-A0A7C4IQT8-F1
#
_cell.length_a   1.000
_cell.length_b   1.000
_cell.length_c   1.000
_cell.angle_alpha   90.00
_cell.angle_beta   90.00
_cell.angle_gamma   90.00
#
_symmetry.space_group_name_H-M   'P 1'
#
loop_
_entity.id
_entity.type
_entity.pdbx_description
1 polymer ?
#
loop_
_entity_poly.entity_id
_entity_poly.type
_entity_poly.pdbx_seq_one_letter_code
_entity_poly.pdbx_strand_id
1 'polypeptide(L)'
;HAASKEENAVRPISHGDLKFKPYDIPLRALVAKDVDGLLLAGRCISGDFIAHASYRVTGNAVAMGEAAGVVAAIAAQTNRAPHEIPWSDALAAMKRIGLRE
;
A
#
# COMPACT_ATOMS: atom_id res chain seq x y z
N HIS A 1 -4.84 23.44 0.99
CA HIS A 1 -3.59 22.81 0.51
C HIS A 1 -2.47 23.20 1.48
N ALA A 2 -1.77 22.23 2.08
CA ALA A 2 -0.60 22.53 2.91
C ALA A 2 0.51 23.15 2.06
N ALA A 3 1.29 24.08 2.62
CA ALA A 3 2.21 24.90 1.85
C ALA A 3 3.54 24.19 1.52
N SER A 4 3.88 23.11 2.23
CA SER A 4 5.09 22.33 1.99
C SER A 4 4.95 20.83 2.27
N LYS A 5 5.87 20.03 1.72
CA LYS A 5 5.93 18.57 1.87
C LYS A 5 6.27 18.17 3.31
N GLU A 6 7.09 18.99 3.97
CA GLU A 6 7.49 18.84 5.36
C GLU A 6 6.31 19.07 6.30
N GLU A 7 5.44 20.06 6.04
CA GLU A 7 4.24 20.29 6.85
C GLU A 7 3.25 19.12 6.79
N ASN A 8 3.06 18.51 5.62
CA ASN A 8 2.22 17.32 5.45
C ASN A 8 2.76 16.10 6.23
N ALA A 9 4.07 16.03 6.49
CA ALA A 9 4.67 14.91 7.21
C ALA A 9 4.38 14.96 8.73
N VAL A 10 4.13 16.15 9.29
CA VAL A 10 3.98 16.37 10.73
C VAL A 10 2.58 16.80 11.14
N ARG A 11 1.81 17.43 10.24
CA ARG A 11 0.49 17.97 10.55
C ARG A 11 -0.58 17.43 9.61
N PRO A 12 -1.68 16.91 10.18
CA PRO A 12 -2.83 16.54 9.38
C PRO A 12 -3.54 17.77 8.82
N ILE A 13 -4.14 17.62 7.65
CA ILE A 13 -4.94 18.68 7.01
C ILE A 13 -6.31 18.74 7.72
N SER A 14 -6.36 19.37 8.89
CA SER A 14 -7.59 19.48 9.67
C SER A 14 -7.77 20.91 10.18
N HIS A 15 -9.02 21.37 10.23
CA HIS A 15 -9.40 22.71 10.73
C HIS A 15 -9.40 22.80 12.27
N GLY A 16 -8.67 21.92 12.98
CA GLY A 16 -8.56 21.90 14.45
C GLY A 16 -7.36 21.07 14.95
N ASP A 17 -7.23 20.95 16.28
CA ASP A 17 -6.16 20.16 16.93
C ASP A 17 -6.49 18.65 16.99
N LEU A 18 -6.89 18.06 15.86
CA LEU A 18 -7.17 16.63 15.79
C LEU A 18 -5.88 15.84 15.47
N LYS A 19 -5.38 15.07 16.45
CA LYS A 19 -4.26 14.14 16.24
C LYS A 19 -4.81 12.79 15.80
N PHE A 20 -4.39 12.30 14.64
CA PHE A 20 -4.62 10.91 14.23
C PHE A 20 -3.29 10.17 14.06
N LYS A 21 -3.32 8.85 14.27
CA LYS A 21 -2.18 7.98 14.00
C LYS A 21 -2.23 7.56 12.53
N PRO A 22 -1.16 7.78 11.74
CA PRO A 22 -1.06 7.22 10.39
C PRO A 22 -1.18 5.70 10.42
N TYR A 23 -1.72 5.14 9.34
CA TYR A 23 -1.86 3.69 9.18
C TYR A 23 -1.37 3.29 7.79
N ASP A 24 -0.95 2.03 7.68
CA ASP A 24 -0.53 1.42 6.43
C ASP A 24 -1.56 0.40 5.95
N ILE A 25 -1.56 0.16 4.64
CA ILE A 25 -2.33 -0.94 4.04
C ILE A 25 -1.48 -2.21 4.09
N PRO A 26 -1.93 -3.27 4.77
CA PRO A 26 -1.18 -4.51 4.84
C PRO A 26 -1.17 -5.20 3.47
N LEU A 27 -0.03 -5.79 3.08
CA LEU A 27 0.12 -6.52 1.81
C LEU A 27 -0.97 -7.58 1.62
N ARG A 28 -1.36 -8.28 2.69
CA ARG A 28 -2.42 -9.30 2.65
C ARG A 28 -3.77 -8.76 2.15
N ALA A 29 -4.08 -7.47 2.35
CA ALA A 29 -5.32 -6.88 1.85
C ALA A 29 -5.37 -6.82 0.31
N LEU A 30 -4.21 -6.82 -0.35
CA LEU A 30 -4.07 -6.81 -1.80
C LEU A 30 -4.16 -8.21 -2.41
N VAL A 31 -4.08 -9.28 -1.62
CA VAL A 31 -4.10 -10.66 -2.14
C VAL A 31 -5.54 -11.17 -2.24
N ALA A 32 -5.92 -11.72 -3.39
CA ALA A 32 -7.22 -12.35 -3.56
C ALA A 32 -7.33 -13.62 -2.69
N LYS A 33 -8.48 -13.82 -2.05
CA LYS A 33 -8.73 -15.00 -1.21
C LYS A 33 -8.98 -16.26 -2.03
N ASP A 34 -9.70 -16.11 -3.14
CA ASP A 34 -10.30 -17.24 -3.86
C ASP A 34 -9.59 -17.54 -5.20
N VAL A 35 -8.58 -16.74 -5.57
CA VAL A 35 -7.83 -16.90 -6.82
C VAL A 35 -6.34 -16.79 -6.52
N ASP A 36 -5.62 -17.88 -6.74
CA ASP A 36 -4.16 -17.91 -6.59
C ASP A 36 -3.47 -17.04 -7.63
N GLY A 37 -2.39 -16.37 -7.22
CA GLY A 37 -1.61 -15.51 -8.11
C GLY A 37 -2.25 -14.16 -8.43
N LEU A 38 -3.47 -13.88 -7.96
CA LEU A 38 -4.17 -12.64 -8.23
C LEU A 38 -3.91 -11.59 -7.13
N LEU A 39 -3.42 -10.42 -7.56
CA LEU A 39 -3.23 -9.24 -6.73
C LEU A 39 -4.16 -8.11 -7.17
N LEU A 40 -4.58 -7.30 -6.20
CA LEU A 40 -5.52 -6.20 -6.34
C LEU A 40 -4.86 -4.92 -5.83
N ALA A 41 -5.23 -3.77 -6.40
CA ALA A 41 -4.74 -2.47 -5.96
C ALA A 41 -5.82 -1.40 -6.13
N GLY A 42 -5.92 -0.47 -5.17
CA GLY A 42 -6.94 0.57 -5.20
C GLY A 42 -8.24 0.14 -4.52
N ARG A 43 -9.38 0.45 -5.14
CA ARG A 43 -10.71 0.24 -4.52
C ARG A 43 -11.13 -1.22 -4.38
N CYS A 44 -10.53 -2.12 -5.15
CA CYS A 44 -10.88 -3.54 -5.16
C CYS A 44 -10.22 -4.36 -4.05
N ILE A 45 -9.38 -3.77 -3.19
CA ILE A 45 -8.73 -4.50 -2.11
C ILE A 45 -9.70 -4.84 -0.97
N SER A 46 -9.34 -5.84 -0.18
CA SER A 46 -10.09 -6.24 1.00
C SER A 46 -10.06 -5.16 2.09
N GLY A 47 -11.21 -4.81 2.64
CA GLY A 47 -11.32 -3.85 3.74
C GLY A 47 -12.75 -3.76 4.26
N ASP A 48 -12.91 -3.26 5.50
CA ASP A 48 -14.22 -2.90 6.02
C ASP A 48 -14.70 -1.56 5.43
N PHE A 49 -15.95 -1.19 5.72
CA PHE A 49 -16.56 0.03 5.20
C PHE A 49 -15.80 1.31 5.57
N ILE A 50 -15.27 1.39 6.80
CA ILE A 50 -14.58 2.59 7.32
C ILE A 50 -13.17 2.69 6.74
N ALA A 51 -12.44 1.58 6.66
CA ALA A 51 -11.16 1.49 6.00
C ALA A 51 -11.30 1.88 4.52
N HIS A 52 -12.29 1.34 3.82
CA HIS A 52 -12.57 1.66 2.41
C HIS A 52 -12.87 3.15 2.22
N ALA A 53 -13.58 3.77 3.17
CA ALA A 53 -13.81 5.20 3.14
C ALA A 53 -12.49 6.01 3.20
N SER A 54 -11.44 5.47 3.81
CA SER A 54 -10.17 6.16 3.96
C SER A 54 -9.18 5.90 2.80
N TYR A 55 -9.04 4.66 2.32
CA TYR A 55 -8.01 4.31 1.32
C TYR A 55 -8.42 4.46 -0.15
N ARG A 56 -9.68 4.82 -0.44
CA ARG A 56 -10.20 4.90 -1.83
C ARG A 56 -9.65 6.06 -2.68
N VAL A 57 -8.71 6.85 -2.16
CA VAL A 57 -8.12 8.01 -2.84
C VAL A 57 -6.96 7.60 -3.78
N THR A 58 -6.74 8.39 -4.83
CA THR A 58 -5.77 8.08 -5.91
C THR A 58 -4.35 7.87 -5.40
N GLY A 59 -3.90 8.66 -4.41
CA GLY A 59 -2.55 8.52 -3.84
C GLY A 59 -2.28 7.13 -3.28
N ASN A 60 -3.26 6.55 -2.59
CA ASN A 60 -3.15 5.21 -2.03
C ASN A 60 -3.13 4.14 -3.14
N ALA A 61 -3.87 4.35 -4.24
CA ALA A 61 -3.89 3.43 -5.37
C ALA A 61 -2.53 3.30 -6.06
N VAL A 62 -1.77 4.40 -6.17
CA VAL A 62 -0.41 4.38 -6.74
C VAL A 62 0.51 3.51 -5.88
N ALA A 63 0.60 3.80 -4.58
CA ALA A 63 1.47 3.06 -3.67
C ALA A 63 1.10 1.57 -3.56
N MET A 64 -0.20 1.25 -3.61
CA MET A 64 -0.68 -0.14 -3.65
C MET A 64 -0.33 -0.84 -4.96
N GLY A 65 -0.46 -0.15 -6.10
CA GLY A 65 -0.12 -0.71 -7.42
C GLY A 65 1.37 -1.03 -7.53
N GLU A 66 2.22 -0.14 -7.02
CA GLU A 66 3.66 -0.38 -6.92
C GLU A 66 3.97 -1.61 -6.06
N ALA A 67 3.33 -1.74 -4.89
CA ALA A 67 3.46 -2.91 -4.02
C ALA A 67 3.03 -4.20 -4.69
N ALA A 68 1.84 -4.21 -5.31
CA ALA A 68 1.34 -5.35 -6.06
C ALA A 68 2.30 -5.76 -7.19
N GLY A 69 2.81 -4.79 -7.96
CA GLY A 69 3.72 -5.06 -9.07
C GLY A 69 5.05 -5.68 -8.62
N VAL A 70 5.66 -5.13 -7.56
CA VAL A 70 6.91 -5.69 -7.00
C VAL A 70 6.70 -7.11 -6.46
N VAL A 71 5.61 -7.33 -5.73
CA VAL A 71 5.29 -8.67 -5.20
C VAL A 71 5.03 -9.66 -6.33
N ALA A 72 4.29 -9.26 -7.36
CA ALA A 72 4.06 -10.08 -8.55
C ALA A 72 5.38 -10.46 -9.24
N ALA A 73 6.31 -9.51 -9.38
CA ALA A 73 7.61 -9.76 -9.99
C ALA A 73 8.45 -10.74 -9.16
N ILE A 74 8.45 -10.61 -7.83
CA ILE A 74 9.17 -11.55 -6.93
C ILE A 74 8.52 -12.94 -7.00
N ALA A 75 7.19 -13.01 -6.92
CA ALA A 75 6.42 -14.24 -7.01
C ALA A 75 6.75 -15.01 -8.29
N ALA A 76 6.72 -14.34 -9.44
CA ALA A 76 7.06 -14.92 -10.73
C ALA A 76 8.52 -15.41 -10.82
N GLN A 77 9.48 -14.66 -10.28
CA GLN A 77 10.91 -15.02 -10.33
C GLN A 77 11.29 -16.15 -9.38
N THR A 78 10.57 -16.29 -8.26
CA THR A 78 10.91 -17.26 -7.21
C THR A 78 9.97 -18.47 -7.19
N ASN A 79 9.03 -18.53 -8.13
CA ASN A 79 8.00 -19.58 -8.22
C ASN A 79 7.24 -19.78 -6.89
N ARG A 80 6.89 -18.66 -6.24
CA ARG A 80 6.12 -18.59 -4.99
C ARG A 80 4.81 -17.86 -5.24
N ALA A 81 3.75 -18.24 -4.53
CA ALA A 81 2.50 -17.52 -4.59
C ALA A 81 2.61 -16.14 -3.93
N PRO A 82 1.84 -15.12 -4.35
CA PRO A 82 1.93 -13.78 -3.77
C PRO A 82 1.70 -13.71 -2.25
N HIS A 83 0.91 -14.61 -1.67
CA HIS A 83 0.69 -14.68 -0.22
C HIS A 83 1.88 -15.23 0.57
N GLU A 84 2.85 -15.87 -0.10
CA GLU A 84 4.06 -16.41 0.51
C GLU A 84 5.20 -15.38 0.53
N ILE A 85 5.03 -14.24 -0.15
CA ILE A 85 6.02 -13.18 -0.22
C ILE A 85 5.89 -12.25 1.00
N PRO A 86 6.88 -12.20 1.90
CA PRO A 86 6.83 -11.30 3.04
C PRO A 86 7.03 -9.86 2.60
N TRP A 87 6.44 -8.92 3.33
CA TRP A 87 6.57 -7.49 3.05
C TRP A 87 8.04 -7.01 3.06
N SER A 88 8.90 -7.64 3.85
CA SER A 88 10.34 -7.33 3.88
C SER A 88 11.01 -7.51 2.51
N ASP A 89 10.63 -8.53 1.75
CA ASP A 89 11.20 -8.82 0.43
C ASP A 89 10.76 -7.75 -0.57
N ALA A 90 9.47 -7.39 -0.54
CA ALA A 90 8.91 -6.33 -1.37
C ALA A 90 9.55 -4.97 -1.05
N LEU A 91 9.70 -4.64 0.24
CA LEU A 91 10.33 -3.40 0.68
C LEU A 91 11.80 -3.33 0.26
N ALA A 92 12.55 -4.42 0.40
CA ALA A 92 13.94 -4.49 -0.04
C ALA A 92 14.05 -4.30 -1.56
N ALA A 93 13.16 -4.92 -2.34
CA ALA A 93 13.12 -4.74 -3.78
C ALA A 93 12.76 -3.30 -4.17
N MET A 94 11.79 -2.68 -3.52
CA MET A 94 11.42 -1.27 -3.73
C MET A 94 12.56 -0.29 -3.43
N LYS A 95 13.32 -0.52 -2.36
CA LYS A 95 14.49 0.28 -2.01
C LYS A 95 15.56 0.19 -3.11
N ARG A 96 15.80 -1.01 -3.66
CA ARG A 96 16.78 -1.21 -4.75
C ARG A 96 16.43 -0.45 -6.03
N ILE A 97 15.14 -0.28 -6.31
CA ILE A 97 14.65 0.44 -7.50
C ILE A 97 14.34 1.93 -7.24
N GLY A 98 14.72 2.45 -6.06
CA GLY A 98 14.62 3.87 -5.72
C GLY A 98 13.19 4.38 -5.44
N LEU A 99 12.23 3.48 -5.20
CA LEU A 99 10.82 3.87 -4.97
C LEU A 99 10.51 4.18 -3.49
N ARG A 100 11.31 3.66 -2.55
CA ARG A 100 11.16 3.92 -1.11
C ARG A 100 12.54 4.10 -0.49
N GLU A 101 12.74 5.15 0.29
CA GLU A 101 13.98 5.40 1.06
C GLU A 101 13.96 4.68 2.42
#